data_AF-S0G373-F1
#
_entry.id   AF-S0G373-F1
#
_cell.length_a   1.000
_cell.length_b   1.000
_cell.length_c   1.000
_cell.angle_alpha   90.00
_cell.angle_beta   90.00
_cell.angle_gamma   90.00
#
_symmetry.space_group_name_H-M   'P 1'
#
loop_
_entity.id
_entity.type
_entity.pdbx_description
1 polymer ?
#
loop_
_entity_poly.entity_id
_entity_poly.type
_entity_poly.pdbx_seq_one_letter_code
_entity_poly.pdbx_strand_id
1 'polypeptide(L)'
;MKNKILCIGSRLVETDKAGPEVYDRLCRKKIPAHTDLVEGGIAGLNLLCHLEQAGVVVFVDAVSGFTRPGQMIVLTGQQVQAACPKPVYDHSAGIAYLLAVLPRVCQGSLPEEIFLVGLEGRCDSTTLDRAADASLTMTRKNPVV
;
A
#
# COMPACT_ATOMS: atom_id res chain seq x y z
N MET A 1 -10.25 10.21 11.25
CA MET A 1 -8.83 9.86 11.06
C MET A 1 -8.53 9.96 9.57
N LYS A 2 -7.39 10.56 9.17
CA LYS A 2 -7.13 10.78 7.73
C LYS A 2 -6.71 9.48 7.06
N ASN A 3 -7.21 9.23 5.86
CA ASN A 3 -6.84 8.05 5.06
C ASN A 3 -5.50 8.30 4.36
N LYS A 4 -4.75 7.23 4.04
CA LYS A 4 -3.47 7.30 3.35
C LYS A 4 -3.44 6.35 2.16
N ILE A 5 -2.90 6.82 1.04
CA ILE A 5 -2.45 5.97 -0.07
C ILE A 5 -0.93 6.10 -0.14
N LEU A 6 -0.22 5.00 0.12
CA LEU A 6 1.24 4.94 0.18
C LEU A 6 1.74 4.13 -1.02
N CYS A 7 2.30 4.82 -2.01
CA CYS A 7 2.88 4.18 -3.20
C CYS A 7 4.36 3.87 -2.97
N ILE A 8 4.72 2.59 -2.93
CA ILE A 8 6.04 2.06 -2.56
C ILE A 8 6.76 1.57 -3.81
N GLY A 9 8.08 1.68 -3.79
CA GLY A 9 8.95 1.12 -4.82
C GLY A 9 9.92 2.14 -5.40
N SER A 10 10.81 1.65 -6.24
CA SER A 10 11.86 2.43 -6.89
C SER A 10 11.58 2.66 -8.37
N ARG A 11 11.55 3.93 -8.77
CA ARG A 11 11.46 4.35 -10.19
C ARG A 11 12.63 3.83 -11.04
N LEU A 12 13.75 3.48 -10.40
CA LEU A 12 14.99 3.06 -11.09
C LEU A 12 15.07 1.55 -11.33
N VAL A 13 14.21 0.76 -10.68
CA VAL A 13 14.23 -0.70 -10.74
C VAL A 13 12.98 -1.19 -11.47
N GLU A 14 13.16 -1.78 -12.65
CA GLU A 14 12.06 -2.14 -13.56
C GLU A 14 11.01 -3.07 -12.92
N THR A 15 11.44 -3.97 -12.04
CA THR A 15 10.55 -4.90 -11.33
C THR A 15 9.82 -4.27 -10.14
N ASP A 16 10.17 -3.04 -9.76
CA ASP A 16 9.73 -2.38 -8.52
C ASP A 16 9.06 -1.01 -8.79
N LYS A 17 8.95 -0.61 -10.06
CA LYS A 17 8.40 0.70 -10.45
C LYS A 17 6.88 0.80 -10.39
N ALA A 18 6.19 -0.30 -10.09
CA ALA A 18 4.73 -0.36 -10.18
C ALA A 18 4.04 0.66 -9.25
N GLY A 19 4.49 0.78 -7.99
CA GLY A 19 3.93 1.77 -7.07
C GLY A 19 4.14 3.22 -7.54
N PRO A 20 5.36 3.66 -7.91
CA PRO A 20 5.57 4.97 -8.51
C PRO A 20 4.77 5.23 -9.79
N GLU A 21 4.60 4.23 -10.66
CA GLU A 21 3.77 4.37 -11.86
C GLU A 21 2.29 4.60 -11.49
N VAL A 22 1.77 3.92 -10.46
CA VAL A 22 0.41 4.16 -9.95
C VAL A 22 0.31 5.52 -9.25
N TYR A 23 1.34 5.96 -8.52
CA TYR A 23 1.41 7.30 -7.93
C TYR A 23 1.21 8.39 -8.99
N ASP A 24 1.92 8.29 -10.11
CA ASP A 24 1.82 9.24 -11.21
C ASP A 24 0.40 9.30 -11.83
N ARG A 25 -0.34 8.18 -11.80
CA ARG A 25 -1.77 8.14 -12.19
C ARG A 25 -2.65 8.81 -11.16
N LEU A 26 -2.42 8.54 -9.88
CA LEU A 26 -3.18 9.11 -8.76
C LEU A 26 -3.02 10.63 -8.69
N CYS A 27 -1.83 11.18 -8.97
CA CYS A 27 -1.59 12.63 -9.05
C CYS A 27 -2.46 13.35 -10.10
N ARG A 28 -2.94 12.62 -11.12
CA ARG A 28 -3.82 13.16 -12.18
C ARG A 28 -5.30 12.98 -11.87
N LYS A 29 -5.64 12.32 -10.76
CA LYS A 29 -7.01 12.06 -10.32
C LYS A 29 -7.37 12.96 -9.14
N LYS A 30 -8.67 13.12 -8.89
CA LYS A 30 -9.16 13.86 -7.71
C LYS A 30 -9.04 12.99 -6.47
N ILE A 31 -8.06 13.30 -5.62
CA ILE A 31 -7.89 12.67 -4.31
C ILE A 31 -9.00 13.16 -3.36
N PRO A 32 -9.67 12.26 -2.61
CA PRO A 32 -10.66 12.67 -1.60
C PRO A 32 -10.05 13.62 -0.56
N ALA A 33 -10.81 14.62 -0.11
CA ALA A 33 -10.30 15.66 0.80
C ALA A 33 -9.73 15.10 2.13
N HIS A 34 -10.23 13.94 2.58
CA HIS A 34 -9.75 13.26 3.79
C HIS A 34 -8.75 12.13 3.50
N THR A 35 -8.01 12.22 2.40
CA THR A 35 -6.98 11.23 2.01
C THR A 35 -5.68 11.95 1.65
N ASP A 36 -4.56 11.50 2.20
CA ASP A 36 -3.24 11.89 1.71
C ASP A 36 -2.72 10.86 0.70
N LEU A 37 -2.19 11.35 -0.40
CA LEU A 37 -1.40 10.58 -1.34
C LEU A 37 0.09 10.80 -1.04
N VAL A 38 0.82 9.72 -0.79
CA VAL A 38 2.24 9.76 -0.40
C VAL A 38 3.05 8.89 -1.35
N GLU A 39 4.15 9.45 -1.86
CA GLU A 39 5.20 8.68 -2.53
C GLU A 39 6.11 8.09 -1.45
N GLY A 40 5.90 6.82 -1.12
CA GLY A 40 6.59 6.12 -0.04
C GLY A 40 7.99 5.64 -0.40
N GLY A 41 8.31 5.56 -1.70
CA GLY A 41 9.61 5.12 -2.20
C GLY A 41 10.05 3.79 -1.58
N ILE A 42 11.31 3.71 -1.14
CA ILE A 42 11.89 2.54 -0.46
C ILE A 42 12.06 2.76 1.05
N ALA A 43 11.15 3.52 1.67
CA ALA A 43 11.31 4.02 3.04
C ALA A 43 11.24 2.94 4.15
N GLY A 44 10.74 1.73 3.85
CA GLY A 44 10.69 0.62 4.80
C GLY A 44 9.95 0.99 6.09
N LEU A 45 10.57 0.74 7.25
CA LEU A 45 9.97 1.05 8.56
C LEU A 45 9.70 2.55 8.79
N ASN A 46 10.33 3.46 8.04
CA ASN A 46 10.03 4.89 8.17
C ASN A 46 8.58 5.21 7.75
N LEU A 47 7.91 4.30 7.01
CA LEU A 47 6.50 4.45 6.67
C LEU A 47 5.56 4.31 7.88
N LEU A 48 6.03 3.78 9.03
CA LEU A 48 5.23 3.63 10.25
C LEU A 48 4.61 4.96 10.71
N CYS A 49 5.29 6.09 10.49
CA CYS A 49 4.79 7.43 10.83
C CYS A 49 3.52 7.82 10.08
N HIS A 50 3.21 7.15 8.96
CA HIS A 50 1.98 7.37 8.20
C HIS A 50 0.81 6.51 8.67
N LEU A 51 1.06 5.45 9.45
CA LEU A 51 0.03 4.51 9.88
C LEU A 51 -0.60 4.89 11.21
N GLU A 52 0.16 5.50 12.10
CA GLU A 52 -0.36 5.95 13.40
C GLU A 52 -1.51 6.95 13.21
N GLN A 53 -2.64 6.70 13.89
CA GLN A 53 -3.87 7.51 13.80
C GLN A 53 -4.50 7.63 12.40
N ALA A 54 -4.12 6.75 11.47
CA ALA A 54 -4.74 6.69 10.14
C ALA A 54 -6.13 6.03 10.20
N GLY A 55 -7.02 6.40 9.29
CA GLY A 55 -8.30 5.70 9.10
C GLY A 55 -8.06 4.45 8.26
N VAL A 56 -8.17 4.61 6.95
CA VAL A 56 -7.80 3.57 5.97
C VAL A 56 -6.39 3.83 5.44
N VAL A 57 -5.53 2.81 5.46
CA VAL A 57 -4.21 2.83 4.81
C VAL A 57 -4.21 1.87 3.63
N VAL A 58 -3.92 2.39 2.45
CA VAL A 58 -3.75 1.60 1.23
C VAL A 58 -2.30 1.67 0.79
N PHE A 59 -1.61 0.54 0.85
CA PHE A 59 -0.32 0.36 0.21
C PHE A 59 -0.52 0.05 -1.26
N VAL A 60 0.35 0.58 -2.12
CA VAL A 60 0.44 0.22 -3.53
C VAL A 60 1.88 -0.16 -3.81
N ASP A 61 2.12 -1.40 -4.23
CA ASP A 61 3.47 -1.95 -4.35
C ASP A 61 3.58 -3.01 -5.46
N ALA A 62 4.80 -3.27 -5.92
CA ALA A 62 5.11 -4.45 -6.70
C ALA A 62 5.03 -5.71 -5.81
N VAL A 63 4.46 -6.79 -6.34
CA VAL A 63 4.37 -8.08 -5.64
C VAL A 63 4.85 -9.22 -6.52
N SER A 64 5.19 -10.35 -5.88
CA SER A 64 5.68 -11.55 -6.57
C SER A 64 5.03 -12.80 -6.00
N GLY A 65 4.44 -13.62 -6.86
CA GLY A 65 3.80 -14.88 -6.49
C GLY A 65 2.41 -14.75 -5.88
N PHE A 66 1.76 -13.58 -6.00
CA PHE A 66 0.42 -13.34 -5.47
C PHE A 66 -0.65 -13.35 -6.57
N THR A 67 -0.28 -13.12 -7.83
CA THR A 67 -1.16 -13.19 -8.99
C THR A 67 -0.36 -13.52 -10.26
N ARG A 68 -0.93 -13.35 -11.46
CA ARG A 68 -0.22 -13.55 -12.73
C ARG A 68 0.51 -12.27 -13.16
N PRO A 69 1.66 -12.36 -13.85
CA PRO A 69 2.31 -11.19 -14.45
C PRO A 69 1.35 -10.34 -15.29
N GLY A 70 1.42 -9.03 -15.13
CA GLY A 70 0.53 -8.04 -15.77
C GLY A 70 -0.81 -7.83 -15.05
N GLN A 71 -1.07 -8.54 -13.95
CA GLN A 71 -2.31 -8.42 -13.18
C GLN A 71 -2.09 -7.70 -11.84
N MET A 72 -3.20 -7.28 -11.25
CA MET A 72 -3.24 -6.72 -9.91
C MET A 72 -4.05 -7.62 -8.95
N ILE A 73 -3.74 -7.51 -7.66
CA ILE A 73 -4.48 -8.15 -6.57
C ILE A 73 -4.70 -7.13 -5.45
N VAL A 74 -5.76 -7.34 -4.66
CA VAL A 74 -6.01 -6.61 -3.43
C VAL A 74 -5.96 -7.58 -2.28
N LEU A 75 -5.16 -7.25 -1.26
CA LEU A 75 -5.03 -8.02 -0.03
C LEU A 75 -5.38 -7.14 1.17
N THR A 76 -6.03 -7.70 2.17
CA THR A 76 -6.17 -7.05 3.49
C THR A 76 -4.85 -7.14 4.25
N GLY A 77 -4.65 -6.25 5.25
CA GLY A 77 -3.48 -6.33 6.13
C GLY A 77 -3.31 -7.70 6.79
N GLN A 78 -4.42 -8.37 7.13
CA GLN A 78 -4.41 -9.73 7.66
C GLN A 78 -3.92 -10.76 6.62
N GLN A 79 -4.35 -10.65 5.36
CA GLN A 79 -3.88 -11.53 4.28
C GLN A 79 -2.38 -11.33 4.01
N VAL A 80 -1.89 -10.08 4.07
CA VAL A 80 -0.45 -9.77 3.93
C VAL A 80 0.34 -10.44 5.06
N GLN A 81 -0.11 -10.33 6.31
CA GLN A 81 0.54 -10.99 7.45
C GLN A 81 0.49 -12.52 7.34
N ALA A 82 -0.64 -13.10 6.93
CA ALA A 82 -0.82 -14.54 6.79
C ALA A 82 0.06 -15.15 5.68
N ALA A 83 0.39 -14.38 4.64
CA ALA A 83 1.30 -14.79 3.58
C ALA A 83 2.76 -14.91 4.04
N CYS A 84 3.11 -14.40 5.23
CA CYS A 84 4.42 -14.50 5.84
C CYS A 84 4.35 -15.26 7.19
N PRO A 85 4.10 -16.59 7.17
CA PRO A 85 3.79 -17.37 8.38
C PRO A 85 4.96 -17.52 9.37
N LYS A 86 6.20 -17.29 8.91
CA LYS A 86 7.35 -17.07 9.79
C LYS A 86 7.74 -15.61 9.68
N PRO A 87 7.76 -14.85 10.78
CA PRO A 87 8.17 -13.47 10.69
C PRO A 87 9.65 -13.41 10.33
N VAL A 88 9.89 -13.05 9.08
CA VAL A 88 11.21 -12.62 8.61
C VAL A 88 11.34 -11.19 9.10
N TYR A 89 12.25 -10.97 10.05
CA TYR A 89 12.45 -9.68 10.70
C TYR A 89 13.69 -8.98 10.15
N ASP A 90 13.87 -9.04 8.82
CA ASP A 90 14.91 -8.31 8.14
C ASP A 90 14.30 -7.36 7.09
N HIS A 91 15.14 -6.53 6.50
CA HIS A 91 14.73 -5.55 5.50
C HIS A 91 14.05 -6.17 4.27
N SER A 92 14.25 -7.46 4.00
CA SER A 92 13.69 -8.16 2.84
C SER A 92 12.23 -8.56 3.02
N ALA A 93 11.70 -8.49 4.26
CA ALA A 93 10.33 -8.87 4.58
C ALA A 93 9.28 -7.79 4.27
N GLY A 94 9.71 -6.59 3.87
CA GLY A 94 8.85 -5.54 3.32
C GLY A 94 7.65 -5.15 4.21
N ILE A 95 6.49 -5.01 3.59
CA ILE A 95 5.24 -4.56 4.25
C ILE A 95 4.81 -5.54 5.36
N ALA A 96 5.02 -6.85 5.19
CA ALA A 96 4.65 -7.83 6.21
C ALA A 96 5.38 -7.59 7.54
N TYR A 97 6.68 -7.25 7.47
CA TYR A 97 7.46 -6.90 8.66
C TYR A 97 7.00 -5.58 9.28
N LEU A 98 6.72 -4.55 8.45
CA LEU A 98 6.16 -3.29 8.92
C LEU A 98 4.86 -3.51 9.70
N LEU A 99 3.93 -4.32 9.17
CA LEU A 99 2.66 -4.62 9.82
C LEU A 99 2.82 -5.45 11.10
N ALA A 100 3.84 -6.30 11.19
CA ALA A 100 4.15 -7.07 12.39
C ALA A 100 4.74 -6.21 13.52
N VAL A 101 5.50 -5.17 13.16
CA VAL A 101 6.14 -4.24 14.12
C VAL A 101 5.18 -3.16 14.59
N LEU A 102 4.29 -2.67 13.71
CA LEU A 102 3.34 -1.59 13.99
C LEU A 102 2.65 -1.69 15.37
N PRO A 103 1.99 -2.80 15.76
CA PRO A 103 1.31 -2.89 17.06
C PRO A 103 2.25 -2.90 18.27
N ARG A 104 3.57 -3.08 18.07
CA ARG A 104 4.57 -3.06 19.16
C ARG A 104 5.14 -1.68 19.43
N VAL A 105 5.09 -0.79 18.44
CA VAL A 105 5.76 0.53 18.48
C VAL A 105 4.78 1.70 18.43
N CYS A 106 3.55 1.48 17.94
CA CYS A 106 2.50 2.49 17.90
C CYS A 106 2.10 2.90 19.32
N GLN A 107 2.09 4.21 19.60
CA GLN A 107 1.69 4.77 20.88
C GLN A 107 0.24 5.30 20.84
N GLY A 108 -0.24 5.67 19.66
CA GLY A 108 -1.62 6.02 19.35
C GLY A 108 -2.45 4.82 18.88
N SER A 109 -3.52 5.12 18.16
CA SER A 109 -4.40 4.11 17.57
C SER A 109 -3.81 3.54 16.27
N LEU A 110 -4.01 2.24 16.08
CA LEU A 110 -3.74 1.56 14.81
C LEU A 110 -4.71 2.04 13.71
N PRO A 111 -4.34 1.87 12.42
CA PRO A 111 -5.27 2.04 11.31
C PRO A 111 -6.54 1.21 11.48
N GLU A 112 -7.70 1.77 11.12
CA GLU A 112 -8.99 1.08 11.12
C GLU A 112 -9.03 -0.04 10.07
N GLU A 113 -8.56 0.26 8.85
CA GLU A 113 -8.44 -0.71 7.76
C GLU A 113 -7.09 -0.58 7.06
N ILE A 114 -6.50 -1.72 6.69
CA ILE A 114 -5.26 -1.78 5.91
C ILE A 114 -5.47 -2.64 4.67
N PHE A 115 -5.04 -2.12 3.52
CA PHE A 115 -5.05 -2.82 2.25
C PHE A 115 -3.68 -2.75 1.57
N LEU A 116 -3.38 -3.76 0.76
CA LEU A 116 -2.30 -3.76 -0.22
C LEU A 116 -2.89 -3.98 -1.61
N VAL A 117 -2.69 -3.01 -2.49
CA VAL A 117 -2.90 -3.13 -3.93
C VAL A 117 -1.57 -3.57 -4.54
N GLY A 118 -1.45 -4.88 -4.80
CA GLY A 118 -0.25 -5.49 -5.36
C GLY A 118 -0.32 -5.59 -6.88
N LEU A 119 0.76 -5.24 -7.56
CA LEU A 119 0.91 -5.38 -9.01
C LEU A 119 2.04 -6.36 -9.33
N GLU A 120 1.78 -7.36 -10.17
CA GLU A 120 2.77 -8.42 -10.45
C GLU A 120 3.42 -8.23 -11.82
N GLY A 121 4.75 -8.14 -11.84
CA GLY A 121 5.53 -7.95 -13.07
C GLY A 121 5.20 -6.63 -13.79
N ARG A 122 5.38 -6.62 -15.12
CA ARG A 122 5.10 -5.42 -15.94
C ARG A 122 3.61 -5.31 -16.22
N CYS A 123 2.99 -4.24 -15.71
CA CYS A 123 1.59 -3.91 -15.95
C CYS A 123 1.41 -2.94 -17.13
N ASP A 124 0.29 -3.06 -17.83
CA ASP A 124 -0.10 -2.09 -18.86
C ASP A 124 -0.83 -0.88 -18.24
N SER A 125 -1.15 0.11 -19.08
CA SER A 125 -1.88 1.31 -18.63
C SER A 125 -3.21 0.97 -17.96
N THR A 126 -3.92 -0.02 -18.48
CA THR A 126 -5.25 -0.42 -17.98
C THR A 126 -5.15 -0.96 -16.56
N THR A 127 -4.19 -1.84 -16.29
CA THR A 127 -3.96 -2.39 -14.95
C THR A 127 -3.50 -1.31 -13.98
N LEU A 128 -2.63 -0.38 -14.41
CA LEU A 128 -2.20 0.76 -13.58
C LEU A 128 -3.37 1.68 -13.21
N ASP A 129 -4.23 2.01 -14.17
CA ASP A 129 -5.41 2.84 -13.92
C ASP A 129 -6.40 2.15 -12.98
N ARG A 130 -6.60 0.83 -13.14
CA ARG A 130 -7.43 0.03 -12.22
C ARG A 130 -6.86 -0.02 -10.80
N ALA A 131 -5.55 -0.11 -10.64
CA ALA A 131 -4.90 -0.06 -9.33
C ALA A 131 -5.10 1.30 -8.65
N ALA A 132 -4.98 2.40 -9.40
CA ALA A 132 -5.29 3.73 -8.91
C ALA A 132 -6.76 3.86 -8.47
N ASP A 133 -7.70 3.39 -9.28
CA ASP A 133 -9.14 3.45 -8.96
C ASP A 133 -9.52 2.57 -7.76
N ALA A 134 -8.91 1.39 -7.64
CA ALA A 134 -9.08 0.53 -6.47
C ALA A 134 -8.60 1.23 -5.19
N SER A 135 -7.43 1.88 -5.25
CA SER A 135 -6.85 2.61 -4.12
C SER A 135 -7.77 3.73 -3.64
N LEU A 136 -8.32 4.51 -4.57
CA LEU A 136 -9.30 5.57 -4.25
C LEU A 136 -10.61 5.03 -3.72
N THR A 137 -11.04 3.86 -4.18
CA THR A 137 -12.30 3.24 -3.74
C THR A 137 -12.21 2.80 -2.28
N MET A 138 -11.07 2.24 -1.86
CA MET A 138 -10.85 1.82 -0.46
C MET A 138 -10.84 3.01 0.50
N THR A 139 -10.28 4.15 0.10
CA THR A 139 -10.24 5.34 0.96
C THR A 139 -11.52 6.18 0.95
N ARG A 140 -12.56 5.77 0.21
CA ARG A 140 -13.85 6.46 0.14
C ARG A 140 -14.86 6.03 1.21
N LYS A 141 -14.61 4.97 1.97
CA LYS A 141 -15.40 4.67 3.16
C LYS A 141 -15.21 5.82 4.16
N ASN A 142 -16.17 6.72 4.23
CA ASN A 142 -16.26 7.76 5.26
C ASN A 142 -17.13 7.21 6.41
N PRO A 143 -16.91 7.66 7.66
CA PRO A 143 -17.57 7.13 8.83
C PRO A 143 -19.07 7.38 8.71
N VAL A 144 -19.85 6.35 8.99
CA VAL A 144 -21.26 6.55 9.32
C VAL A 144 -21.28 7.50 10.52
N VAL A 145 -21.96 8.63 10.31
CA VAL A 145 -22.26 9.71 11.27
C VAL A 145 -22.97 9.13 12.49
#